data_AF-A0A657B377-F1
#
_entry.id   AF-A0A657B377-F1
#
_cell.length_a   1.000
_cell.length_b   1.000
_cell.length_c   1.000
_cell.angle_alpha   90.00
_cell.angle_beta   90.00
_cell.angle_gamma   90.00
#
_symmetry.space_group_name_H-M   'P 1'
#
loop_
_entity.id
_entity.type
_entity.pdbx_description
1 polymer ?
#
loop_
_entity_poly.entity_id
_entity_poly.type
_entity_poly.pdbx_seq_one_letter_code
_entity_poly.pdbx_strand_id
1 'polypeptide(L)'
;METFVEEIRGVRESKVLPYRVDEQHKAPVGERTDYVVSNRKMERFRALLVSKEQVAHDHVSLSKEQADALLIDDQSDIRVIPLRYE
;
A
#
# COMPACT_ATOMS: atom_id res chain seq x y z
N MET A 1 19.45 -8.68 -16.28
CA MET A 1 19.87 -7.94 -15.08
C MET A 1 19.65 -8.86 -13.90
N GLU A 2 20.69 -9.09 -13.11
CA GLU A 2 20.64 -9.95 -11.92
C GLU A 2 20.93 -9.08 -10.71
N THR A 3 20.18 -9.27 -9.63
CA THR A 3 20.33 -8.51 -8.38
C THR A 3 19.93 -9.39 -7.20
N PHE A 4 20.46 -9.09 -6.02
CA PHE A 4 19.99 -9.69 -4.77
C PHE A 4 18.60 -9.14 -4.42
N VAL A 5 17.76 -9.98 -3.81
CA VAL A 5 16.37 -9.63 -3.48
C VAL A 5 16.32 -8.46 -2.50
N GLU A 6 17.27 -8.41 -1.58
CA GLU A 6 17.45 -7.37 -0.57
C GLU A 6 17.81 -6.01 -1.19
N GLU A 7 18.37 -6.01 -2.40
CA GLU A 7 18.74 -4.79 -3.14
C GLU A 7 17.59 -4.29 -4.04
N ILE A 8 16.51 -5.05 -4.17
CA ILE A 8 15.32 -4.59 -4.89
C ILE A 8 14.62 -3.56 -4.02
N ARG A 9 14.55 -2.31 -4.49
CA ARG A 9 13.89 -1.19 -3.78
C ARG A 9 12.51 -1.56 -3.23
N GLY A 10 11.70 -2.21 -4.06
CA GLY A 10 10.35 -2.63 -3.68
C GLY A 10 10.30 -3.63 -2.53
N VAL A 11 11.39 -4.35 -2.27
CA VAL A 11 11.56 -5.22 -1.10
C VAL A 11 12.16 -4.42 0.06
N ARG A 12 13.31 -3.78 -0.17
CA ARG A 12 14.10 -3.07 0.83
C ARG A 12 13.33 -1.94 1.53
N GLU A 13 12.54 -1.19 0.78
CA GLU A 13 11.80 -0.02 1.29
C GLU A 13 10.36 -0.36 1.67
N SER A 14 9.95 -1.62 1.51
CA SER A 14 8.60 -2.02 1.88
C SER A 14 8.40 -2.01 3.38
N LYS A 15 7.23 -1.54 3.80
CA LYS A 15 6.80 -1.54 5.21
C LYS A 15 5.53 -2.35 5.35
N VAL A 16 5.32 -2.90 6.53
CA VAL A 16 4.07 -3.53 6.92
C VAL A 16 3.42 -2.60 7.94
N LEU A 17 2.22 -2.13 7.61
CA LEU A 17 1.47 -1.18 8.43
C LEU A 17 0.03 -1.67 8.60
N PRO A 18 -0.61 -1.41 9.76
CA PRO A 18 -2.05 -1.61 9.89
C PRO A 18 -2.81 -0.64 8.98
N TYR A 19 -4.03 -0.99 8.60
CA TYR A 19 -4.93 -0.07 7.90
C TYR A 19 -6.04 0.45 8.82
N ARG A 20 -6.60 1.60 8.44
CA ARG A 20 -7.85 2.15 8.99
C ARG A 20 -8.76 2.52 7.84
N VAL A 21 -10.06 2.29 8.00
CA VAL A 21 -11.05 2.77 7.03
C VAL A 21 -11.40 4.22 7.35
N ASP A 22 -11.21 5.10 6.37
CA ASP A 22 -11.66 6.50 6.42
C ASP A 22 -12.57 6.75 5.22
N GLU A 23 -13.88 6.85 5.48
CA GLU A 23 -14.89 7.08 4.43
C GLU A 23 -14.85 8.50 3.87
N GLN A 24 -14.17 9.44 4.54
CA GLN A 24 -14.07 10.83 4.10
C GLN A 24 -12.88 11.07 3.18
N HIS A 25 -11.96 10.10 3.05
CA HIS A 25 -10.74 10.25 2.29
C HIS A 25 -10.93 9.89 0.81
N LYS A 26 -10.93 10.91 -0.05
CA LYS A 26 -10.82 10.76 -1.51
C LYS A 26 -9.56 11.49 -1.98
N ALA A 27 -8.40 10.87 -1.79
CA ALA A 27 -7.16 11.43 -2.28
C ALA A 27 -7.02 11.16 -3.79
N PRO A 28 -6.54 12.14 -4.59
CA PRO A 28 -6.24 11.89 -6.00
C PRO A 28 -5.11 10.87 -6.11
N VAL A 29 -5.30 9.85 -6.96
CA VAL A 29 -4.28 8.84 -7.28
C VAL A 29 -3.73 9.14 -8.67
N GLY A 30 -2.43 8.98 -8.87
CA GLY A 30 -1.72 9.26 -10.12
C GLY A 30 -0.52 10.19 -9.96
N GLU A 31 -0.08 10.50 -8.74
CA GLU A 31 1.07 11.36 -8.51
C GLU A 31 2.39 10.56 -8.47
N ARG A 32 3.49 11.27 -8.73
CA ARG A 32 4.85 10.69 -8.70
C ARG A 32 5.32 10.26 -7.30
N THR A 33 4.50 10.47 -6.28
CA THR A 33 4.81 10.15 -4.88
C THR A 33 3.86 9.14 -4.27
N ASP A 34 3.02 8.52 -5.11
CA ASP A 34 2.08 7.49 -4.71
C ASP A 34 2.78 6.25 -4.13
N TYR A 35 2.00 5.42 -3.47
CA TYR A 35 2.44 4.16 -2.90
C TYR A 35 1.67 3.01 -3.55
N VAL A 36 2.36 1.89 -3.75
CA VAL A 36 1.69 0.61 -3.95
C VAL A 36 1.38 0.04 -2.59
N VAL A 37 0.11 -0.25 -2.35
CA VAL A 37 -0.33 -1.05 -1.20
C VAL A 37 -0.79 -2.41 -1.68
N SER A 38 -0.50 -3.43 -0.88
CA SER A 38 -0.95 -4.79 -1.16
C SER A 38 -1.40 -5.51 0.09
N ASN A 39 -2.34 -6.43 -0.10
CA ASN A 39 -2.65 -7.41 0.92
C ASN A 39 -1.48 -8.43 1.04
N ARG A 40 -1.55 -9.30 2.05
CA ARG A 40 -0.54 -10.35 2.28
C ARG A 40 -1.08 -11.76 1.99
N LYS A 41 -2.18 -11.87 1.24
CA LYS A 41 -2.87 -13.13 0.97
C LYS A 41 -2.33 -13.75 -0.32
N MET A 42 -1.49 -14.79 -0.24
CA MET A 42 -0.85 -15.38 -1.44
C MET A 42 -1.85 -15.83 -2.52
N GLU A 43 -2.89 -16.54 -2.14
CA GLU A 43 -3.89 -17.08 -3.10
C GLU A 43 -4.82 -16.01 -3.67
N ARG A 44 -4.99 -14.89 -2.95
CA ARG A 44 -5.88 -13.79 -3.31
C ARG A 44 -5.14 -12.46 -3.28
N PHE A 45 -3.93 -12.46 -3.84
CA PHE A 45 -3.09 -11.28 -3.82
C PHE A 45 -3.78 -10.14 -4.55
N ARG A 46 -3.81 -8.97 -3.92
CA ARG A 46 -4.36 -7.73 -4.47
C ARG A 46 -3.41 -6.59 -4.14
N ALA A 47 -3.24 -5.69 -5.10
CA ALA A 47 -2.49 -4.47 -4.92
C ALA A 47 -3.21 -3.33 -5.63
N LEU A 48 -3.08 -2.12 -5.09
CA LEU A 48 -3.59 -0.89 -5.69
C LEU A 48 -2.66 0.28 -5.39
N LEU A 49 -2.89 1.39 -6.08
CA LEU A 49 -2.22 2.65 -5.82
C LEU A 49 -3.00 3.47 -4.80
N VAL A 50 -2.28 4.07 -3.84
CA VAL A 50 -2.82 5.07 -2.92
C VAL A 50 -1.94 6.31 -2.96
N SER A 51 -2.56 7.45 -2.68
CA SER A 51 -1.81 8.70 -2.58
C SER A 51 -0.93 8.73 -1.34
N LYS A 52 0.10 9.59 -1.34
CA LYS A 52 0.99 9.79 -0.20
C LYS A 52 0.25 10.23 1.07
N GLU A 53 -0.80 11.02 0.95
CA GLU A 53 -1.60 11.52 2.09
C GLU A 53 -2.31 10.40 2.83
N GLN A 54 -2.54 9.27 2.16
CA GLN A 54 -3.15 8.08 2.76
C GLN A 54 -2.16 7.28 3.61
N VAL A 55 -0.85 7.54 3.52
CA VAL A 55 0.20 6.78 4.20
C VAL A 55 0.78 7.62 5.35
N ALA A 56 0.32 7.34 6.56
CA ALA A 56 0.92 7.88 7.78
C ALA A 56 2.13 7.04 8.22
N HIS A 57 2.82 7.49 9.28
CA HIS A 57 3.93 6.71 9.85
C HIS A 57 3.45 5.37 10.40
N ASP A 58 2.32 5.35 11.11
CA ASP A 58 1.86 4.22 11.92
C ASP A 58 0.70 3.44 11.28
N HIS A 59 0.06 3.96 10.24
CA HIS A 59 -1.06 3.33 9.56
C HIS A 59 -1.24 3.81 8.12
N VAL A 60 -2.10 3.11 7.38
CA VAL A 60 -2.61 3.57 6.08
C VAL A 60 -4.12 3.77 6.15
N SER A 61 -4.58 4.94 5.74
CA SER A 61 -6.01 5.27 5.65
C SER A 61 -6.54 4.89 4.27
N LEU A 62 -7.45 3.92 4.23
CA LEU A 62 -8.07 3.43 3.00
C LEU A 62 -9.55 3.82 2.98
N SER A 63 -10.09 4.13 1.81
CA SER A 63 -11.54 4.15 1.66
C SER A 63 -12.10 2.73 1.80
N LYS A 64 -13.40 2.63 2.09
CA LYS A 64 -14.08 1.32 2.12
C LYS A 64 -13.94 0.56 0.81
N GLU A 65 -14.09 1.26 -0.32
CA GLU A 65 -13.90 0.69 -1.66
C GLU A 65 -12.49 0.14 -1.87
N GLN A 66 -11.46 0.84 -1.40
CA GLN A 66 -10.07 0.37 -1.48
C GLN A 66 -9.83 -0.86 -0.59
N ALA A 67 -10.40 -0.87 0.63
CA ALA A 67 -10.30 -2.02 1.52
C ALA A 67 -11.00 -3.26 0.92
N ASP A 68 -12.21 -3.07 0.38
CA ASP A 68 -12.96 -4.13 -0.31
C ASP A 68 -12.19 -4.64 -1.54
N ALA A 69 -11.59 -3.75 -2.34
CA ALA A 69 -10.77 -4.12 -3.49
C ALA A 69 -9.50 -4.90 -3.11
N LEU A 70 -8.91 -4.61 -1.95
CA LEU A 70 -7.77 -5.35 -1.40
C LEU A 70 -8.16 -6.68 -0.74
N LEU A 71 -9.45 -6.94 -0.53
CA LEU A 71 -9.95 -8.13 0.16
C LEU A 71 -9.28 -8.30 1.54
N ILE A 72 -9.11 -7.20 2.27
CA ILE A 72 -8.53 -7.17 3.61
C ILE A 72 -9.63 -7.27 4.67
N ASP A 73 -9.36 -8.05 5.71
CA ASP A 73 -10.27 -8.30 6.82
C ASP A 73 -9.88 -7.40 7.99
N ASP A 74 -10.80 -7.13 8.91
CA ASP A 74 -10.51 -6.33 10.12
C ASP A 74 -9.23 -6.83 10.81
N GLN A 75 -8.30 -5.91 11.08
CA GLN A 75 -6.97 -6.14 11.68
C GLN A 75 -5.88 -6.74 10.76
N SER A 76 -6.11 -6.83 9.45
CA SER A 76 -5.06 -7.25 8.51
C SER A 76 -3.97 -6.19 8.39
N ASP A 77 -2.69 -6.59 8.40
CA ASP A 77 -1.62 -5.68 8.00
C ASP A 77 -1.48 -5.62 6.47
N ILE A 78 -1.19 -4.45 5.95
CA ILE A 78 -0.93 -4.22 4.53
C ILE A 78 0.56 -3.93 4.29
N ARG A 79 1.07 -4.38 3.13
CA ARG A 79 2.41 -4.02 2.69
C ARG A 79 2.34 -2.76 1.85
N VAL A 80 3.21 -1.80 2.15
CA VAL A 80 3.27 -0.48 1.53
C VAL A 80 4.64 -0.29 0.89
N ILE A 81 4.69 0.17 -0.36
CA ILE A 81 5.91 0.38 -1.13
C ILE A 81 5.86 1.77 -1.78
N PRO A 82 6.82 2.67 -1.51
CA PRO A 82 6.85 3.99 -2.15
C PRO A 82 7.20 3.90 -3.64
N LEU A 83 6.39 4.54 -4.50
CA LEU A 83 6.74 4.78 -5.89
C LEU A 83 7.39 6.15 -6.02
N ARG A 84 8.68 6.25 -5.73
CA ARG A 84 9.44 7.46 -6.08
C ARG A 84 9.77 7.38 -7.57
N TYR A 85 9.21 8.29 -8.36
CA TYR A 85 9.67 8.54 -9.72
C TYR A 85 10.67 9.70 -9.67
N GLU A 86 11.96 9.36 -9.75
CA GLU A 86 13.03 10.34 -10.02
C GLU A 86 13.07 10.68 -11.51
#